data_AF-A0A833DKD0-F1
#
_entry.id   AF-A0A833DKD0-F1
#
_cell.length_a   1.000
_cell.length_b   1.000
_cell.length_c   1.000
_cell.angle_alpha   90.00
_cell.angle_beta   90.00
_cell.angle_gamma   90.00
#
_symmetry.space_group_name_H-M   'P 1'
#
loop_
_entity.id
_entity.type
_entity.pdbx_description
1 polymer ?
#
loop_
_entity_poly.entity_id
_entity_poly.type
_entity_poly.pdbx_seq_one_letter_code
_entity_poly.pdbx_strand_id
1 'polypeptide(L)'
;MSSSKGAAISRLTSRSVLISLIILTQLFAGCLGGDDSPANPTGPPDWSAGFTYIDDPATLDLAADFDVVSPDLSLSVGEWDANSEQWLNRSVWGNASWGVFDKTYGGNCCEHYLAATEWGWLLNFGGEYPTWSEDRGHTWQDWKPTVLTQFGCRTPKYTVPGQEGLGEGSIVQTTTGDIISMGWFPYPSSSGGDQFYAFLWDGDSESWSWCYNRLTEPFYDRSWQVEV
;
A
#
# COMPACT_ATOMS: atom_id res chain seq x y z
N MET A 1 5.63 48.24 63.82
CA MET A 1 4.35 47.58 63.46
C MET A 1 3.73 48.35 62.29
N SER A 2 3.17 47.62 61.31
CA SER A 2 2.43 48.12 60.12
C SER A 2 3.23 48.44 58.85
N SER A 3 3.66 47.40 58.12
CA SER A 3 3.88 47.46 56.66
C SER A 3 3.81 46.06 56.01
N SER A 4 2.73 45.31 56.24
CA SER A 4 2.52 44.00 55.58
C SER A 4 1.13 43.79 55.00
N LYS A 5 0.18 44.72 55.20
CA LYS A 5 -1.20 44.57 54.71
C LYS A 5 -1.40 45.01 53.24
N GLY A 6 -0.59 45.92 52.71
CA GLY A 6 -0.76 46.43 51.34
C GLY A 6 -0.32 45.46 50.22
N ALA A 7 0.75 44.71 50.43
CA ALA A 7 1.29 43.79 49.40
C ALA A 7 0.39 42.56 49.17
N ALA A 8 -0.27 42.05 50.22
CA ALA A 8 -1.16 40.90 50.12
C ALA A 8 -2.44 41.21 49.31
N ILE A 9 -3.03 42.39 49.50
CA ILE A 9 -4.26 42.80 48.80
C ILE A 9 -4.00 42.99 47.29
N SER A 10 -2.85 43.58 46.91
CA SER A 10 -2.48 43.76 45.49
C SER A 10 -2.24 42.44 44.73
N ARG A 11 -1.76 41.40 45.42
CA ARG A 11 -1.52 40.08 44.82
C ARG A 11 -2.82 39.28 44.66
N LEU A 12 -3.79 39.47 45.55
CA LEU A 12 -5.11 38.85 45.42
C LEU A 12 -5.88 39.44 44.24
N THR A 13 -5.90 40.76 44.08
CA THR A 13 -6.58 41.41 42.94
C THR A 13 -5.92 41.05 41.61
N SER A 14 -4.60 41.01 41.53
CA SER A 14 -3.88 40.59 40.31
C SER A 14 -4.16 39.13 39.93
N ARG A 15 -4.23 38.22 40.91
CA ARG A 15 -4.58 36.80 40.66
C ARG A 15 -6.04 36.63 40.25
N SER A 16 -6.97 37.33 40.90
CA SER A 16 -8.38 37.31 40.51
C SER A 16 -8.58 37.85 39.10
N VAL A 17 -7.88 38.92 38.72
CA VAL A 17 -7.93 39.46 37.35
C VAL A 17 -7.40 38.43 36.35
N LEU A 18 -6.27 37.78 36.64
CA LEU A 18 -5.71 36.74 35.76
C LEU A 18 -6.64 35.53 35.61
N ILE A 19 -7.25 35.08 36.71
CA ILE A 19 -8.21 33.97 36.70
C ILE A 19 -9.45 34.35 35.91
N SER A 20 -9.97 35.56 36.09
CA SER A 20 -11.10 36.07 35.30
C SER A 20 -10.77 36.16 33.82
N LEU A 21 -9.54 36.57 33.46
CA LEU A 21 -9.10 36.64 32.07
C LEU A 21 -8.98 35.25 31.44
N ILE A 22 -8.42 34.28 32.17
CA ILE A 22 -8.32 32.88 31.73
C ILE A 22 -9.72 32.30 31.53
N ILE A 23 -10.63 32.47 32.49
CA ILE A 23 -12.02 32.00 32.36
C ILE A 23 -12.70 32.66 31.15
N LEU A 24 -12.52 33.98 30.96
CA LEU A 24 -13.08 34.68 29.80
C LEU A 24 -12.53 34.14 28.48
N THR A 25 -11.22 33.88 28.39
CA THR A 25 -10.62 33.30 27.18
C THR A 25 -11.09 31.88 26.92
N GLN A 26 -11.35 31.08 27.96
CA GLN A 26 -11.88 29.73 27.80
C GLN A 26 -13.37 29.72 27.42
N LEU A 27 -14.14 30.75 27.82
CA LEU A 27 -15.53 30.91 27.39
C LEU A 27 -15.67 31.27 25.90
N PHE A 28 -14.63 31.90 25.31
CA PHE A 28 -14.59 32.22 23.88
C PHE A 28 -13.73 31.27 23.05
N ALA A 29 -13.00 30.34 23.67
CA ALA A 29 -12.27 29.26 23.02
C ALA A 29 -13.27 28.23 22.43
N GLY A 30 -13.87 28.60 21.30
CA GLY A 30 -14.90 27.80 20.62
C GLY A 30 -16.02 28.63 19.99
N CYS A 31 -16.16 29.92 20.35
CA CYS A 31 -17.15 30.83 19.74
C CYS A 31 -16.57 31.78 18.69
N LEU A 32 -15.24 31.90 18.61
CA LEU A 32 -14.54 32.73 17.59
C LEU A 32 -13.81 31.89 16.54
N GLY A 33 -13.99 30.56 16.55
CA GLY A 33 -13.75 29.78 15.34
C GLY A 33 -14.79 30.25 14.34
N GLY A 34 -14.36 30.84 13.21
CA GLY A 34 -15.27 31.10 12.11
C GLY A 34 -16.07 29.83 11.84
N ASP A 35 -17.34 29.98 11.50
CA ASP A 35 -18.12 28.89 10.93
C ASP A 35 -17.37 28.39 9.69
N ASP A 36 -16.44 27.45 9.87
CA ASP A 36 -16.41 26.28 9.01
C ASP A 36 -17.73 25.59 9.31
N SER A 37 -18.82 26.17 8.75
CA SER A 37 -19.99 25.39 8.43
C SER A 37 -19.39 24.14 7.80
N PRO A 38 -19.66 22.93 8.31
CA PRO A 38 -19.40 21.77 7.51
C PRO A 38 -20.16 22.12 6.23
N ALA A 39 -19.44 22.42 5.16
CA ALA A 39 -20.03 22.46 3.86
C ALA A 39 -20.66 21.08 3.82
N ASN A 40 -21.99 21.00 3.99
CA ASN A 40 -22.72 19.79 3.69
C ASN A 40 -22.34 19.61 2.24
N PRO A 41 -21.37 18.73 1.90
CA PRO A 41 -20.97 18.61 0.53
C PRO A 41 -22.25 18.04 -0.09
N THR A 42 -22.90 18.83 -0.94
CA THR A 42 -24.15 18.41 -1.59
C THR A 42 -23.82 17.40 -2.68
N GLY A 43 -23.06 16.36 -2.31
CA GLY A 43 -22.40 15.42 -3.20
C GLY A 43 -21.35 14.60 -2.45
N PRO A 44 -20.80 13.56 -3.11
CA PRO A 44 -19.66 12.82 -2.59
C PRO A 44 -18.48 13.74 -2.32
N PRO A 45 -17.57 13.36 -1.41
CA PRO A 45 -16.24 13.95 -1.39
C PRO A 45 -15.63 13.82 -2.78
N ASP A 46 -15.08 14.91 -3.30
CA ASP A 46 -14.24 14.84 -4.49
C ASP A 46 -12.87 14.27 -4.08
N TRP A 47 -12.76 12.94 -4.14
CA TRP A 47 -11.53 12.20 -3.82
C TRP A 47 -10.35 12.57 -4.74
N SER A 48 -10.64 13.21 -5.88
CA SER A 48 -9.65 13.65 -6.86
C SER A 48 -9.31 15.14 -6.75
N ALA A 49 -9.91 15.87 -5.82
CA ALA A 49 -9.68 17.30 -5.65
C ALA A 49 -8.19 17.60 -5.40
N GLY A 50 -7.57 18.33 -6.33
CA GLY A 50 -6.15 18.69 -6.26
C GLY A 50 -5.19 17.60 -6.74
N PHE A 51 -5.68 16.43 -7.14
CA PHE A 51 -4.90 15.42 -7.85
C PHE A 51 -4.95 15.67 -9.36
N THR A 52 -3.86 15.36 -10.04
CA THR A 52 -3.80 15.34 -11.50
C THR A 52 -3.30 13.98 -11.92
N TYR A 53 -3.94 13.40 -12.94
CA TYR A 53 -3.47 12.15 -13.52
C TYR A 53 -2.09 12.38 -14.12
N ILE A 54 -1.13 11.54 -13.72
CA ILE A 54 0.17 11.46 -14.38
C ILE A 54 -0.02 10.77 -15.74
N ASP A 55 -0.78 9.67 -15.73
CA ASP A 55 -1.22 8.93 -16.90
C ASP A 55 -2.74 9.04 -17.00
N ASP A 56 -3.25 9.67 -18.05
CA ASP A 56 -4.68 9.86 -18.26
C ASP A 56 -5.34 8.51 -18.61
N PRO A 57 -6.24 7.97 -17.77
CA PRO A 57 -6.85 6.67 -18.02
C PRO A 57 -7.57 6.63 -19.37
N ALA A 58 -8.10 7.75 -19.88
CA ALA A 58 -8.76 7.80 -21.19
C ALA A 58 -7.82 7.52 -22.38
N THR A 59 -6.51 7.51 -22.15
CA THR A 59 -5.50 7.15 -23.17
C THR A 59 -5.23 5.65 -23.25
N LEU A 60 -5.73 4.85 -22.30
CA LEU A 60 -5.59 3.40 -22.30
C LEU A 60 -6.67 2.74 -23.18
N ASP A 61 -6.28 1.74 -23.98
CA ASP A 61 -7.17 1.06 -24.93
C ASP A 61 -8.41 0.43 -24.28
N LEU A 62 -8.31 0.05 -23.01
CA LEU A 62 -9.38 -0.61 -22.25
C LEU A 62 -9.91 0.23 -21.09
N ALA A 63 -9.72 1.55 -21.12
CA ALA A 63 -10.27 2.44 -20.10
C ALA A 63 -11.78 2.20 -19.89
N ALA A 64 -12.20 2.08 -18.64
CA ALA A 64 -13.61 1.85 -18.31
C ALA A 64 -14.05 2.73 -17.14
N ASP A 65 -15.30 3.19 -17.23
CA ASP A 65 -15.98 3.89 -16.14
C ASP A 65 -16.64 2.88 -15.21
N PHE A 66 -16.40 3.06 -13.91
CA PHE A 66 -16.97 2.25 -12.85
C PHE A 66 -17.86 3.11 -11.96
N ASP A 67 -19.06 2.62 -11.67
CA ASP A 67 -19.94 3.23 -10.68
C ASP A 67 -19.36 3.07 -9.28
N VAL A 68 -19.19 4.19 -8.58
CA VAL A 68 -18.85 4.21 -7.14
C VAL A 68 -20.16 4.20 -6.36
N VAL A 69 -20.47 3.06 -5.75
CA VAL A 69 -21.66 2.93 -4.89
C VAL A 69 -21.52 3.71 -3.60
N SER A 70 -22.66 4.10 -3.04
CA SER A 70 -22.72 4.66 -1.68
C SER A 70 -21.97 3.75 -0.69
N PRO A 71 -21.16 4.29 0.24
CA PRO A 71 -20.59 3.52 1.34
C PRO A 71 -21.66 3.12 2.37
N ASP A 72 -22.85 3.73 2.33
CA ASP A 72 -23.99 3.28 3.11
C ASP A 72 -24.51 1.96 2.52
N LEU A 73 -24.11 0.86 3.15
CA LEU A 73 -24.49 -0.49 2.75
C LEU A 73 -26.00 -0.68 2.67
N SER A 74 -26.82 0.11 3.39
CA SER A 74 -28.28 0.01 3.32
C SER A 74 -28.89 0.59 2.04
N LEU A 75 -28.15 1.45 1.32
CA LEU A 75 -28.55 2.09 0.06
C LEU A 75 -27.72 1.63 -1.15
N SER A 76 -26.61 0.94 -0.90
CA SER A 76 -25.60 0.58 -1.92
C SER A 76 -25.87 -0.72 -2.67
N VAL A 77 -26.59 -1.66 -2.04
CA VAL A 77 -26.85 -2.98 -2.62
C VAL A 77 -28.10 -2.87 -3.49
N GLY A 78 -27.89 -2.66 -4.79
CA GLY A 78 -28.95 -2.80 -5.77
C GLY A 78 -29.43 -4.25 -5.90
N GLU A 79 -30.41 -4.47 -6.76
CA GLU A 79 -30.86 -5.80 -7.18
C GLU A 79 -30.20 -6.17 -8.51
N TRP A 80 -29.46 -7.30 -8.58
CA TRP A 80 -28.86 -7.77 -9.83
C TRP A 80 -29.94 -8.34 -10.76
N ASP A 81 -30.14 -7.74 -11.93
CA ASP A 81 -30.96 -8.29 -12.99
C ASP A 81 -30.11 -9.12 -13.97
N ALA A 82 -30.25 -10.43 -13.90
CA ALA A 82 -29.51 -11.37 -14.73
C ALA A 82 -29.88 -11.30 -16.23
N ASN A 83 -31.01 -10.70 -16.61
CA ASN A 83 -31.38 -10.58 -18.02
C ASN A 83 -30.70 -9.39 -18.72
N SER A 84 -30.46 -8.30 -17.98
CA SER A 84 -29.79 -7.10 -18.49
C SER A 84 -28.33 -7.00 -18.06
N GLU A 85 -27.88 -7.89 -17.16
CA GLU A 85 -26.55 -7.84 -16.53
C GLU A 85 -26.27 -6.49 -15.86
N GLN A 86 -27.31 -5.91 -15.24
CA GLN A 86 -27.25 -4.60 -14.58
C GLN A 86 -27.76 -4.66 -13.14
N TRP A 87 -27.21 -3.78 -12.30
CA TRP A 87 -27.69 -3.54 -10.94
C TRP A 87 -28.81 -2.50 -10.95
N LEU A 88 -30.03 -2.92 -10.61
CA LEU A 88 -31.21 -2.07 -10.47
C LEU A 88 -31.27 -1.46 -9.06
N ASN A 89 -31.91 -0.30 -8.92
CA ASN A 89 -32.22 0.33 -7.62
C ASN A 89 -31.01 0.57 -6.69
N ARG A 90 -29.78 0.64 -7.23
CA ARG A 90 -28.57 0.98 -6.46
C ARG A 90 -28.43 2.50 -6.30
N SER A 91 -27.95 2.96 -5.15
CA SER A 91 -27.51 4.35 -4.98
C SER A 91 -26.05 4.51 -5.42
N VAL A 92 -25.83 5.27 -6.50
CA VAL A 92 -24.50 5.62 -7.03
C VAL A 92 -24.12 7.00 -6.51
N TRP A 93 -22.92 7.12 -5.93
CA TRP A 93 -22.40 8.40 -5.47
C TRP A 93 -21.63 9.13 -6.57
N GLY A 94 -20.96 8.40 -7.45
CA GLY A 94 -20.30 8.98 -8.62
C GLY A 94 -19.77 7.94 -9.59
N ASN A 95 -18.94 8.38 -10.53
CA ASN A 95 -18.19 7.52 -11.43
C ASN A 95 -16.68 7.66 -11.17
N ALA A 96 -15.93 6.62 -11.47
CA ALA A 96 -14.47 6.65 -11.51
C ALA A 96 -14.00 5.93 -12.78
N SER A 97 -13.16 6.59 -13.57
CA SER A 97 -12.51 5.97 -14.72
C SER A 97 -11.24 5.26 -14.27
N TRP A 98 -11.12 3.98 -14.62
CA TRP A 98 -9.94 3.17 -14.33
C TRP A 98 -9.34 2.63 -15.62
N GLY A 99 -8.00 2.59 -15.67
CA GLY A 99 -7.31 1.78 -16.65
C GLY A 99 -7.59 0.31 -16.42
N VAL A 100 -8.04 -0.42 -17.45
CA VAL A 100 -8.17 -1.87 -17.39
C VAL A 100 -6.94 -2.48 -18.05
N PHE A 101 -6.25 -3.30 -17.28
CA PHE A 101 -5.02 -3.95 -17.69
C PHE A 101 -5.30 -5.44 -17.96
N ASP A 102 -4.93 -5.91 -19.14
CA ASP A 102 -5.01 -7.32 -19.50
C ASP A 102 -3.65 -8.02 -19.32
N LYS A 103 -3.55 -9.28 -19.76
CA LYS A 103 -2.30 -10.07 -19.70
C LYS A 103 -1.08 -9.40 -20.34
N THR A 104 -1.27 -8.39 -21.21
CA THR A 104 -0.16 -7.67 -21.87
C THR A 104 0.52 -6.66 -20.94
N TYR A 105 -0.18 -6.24 -19.89
CA TYR A 105 0.33 -5.38 -18.82
C TYR A 105 0.82 -6.19 -17.61
N GLY A 106 1.16 -7.47 -17.82
CA GLY A 106 1.65 -8.37 -16.79
C GLY A 106 0.55 -8.97 -15.92
N GLY A 107 0.90 -9.27 -14.67
CA GLY A 107 0.03 -9.93 -13.71
C GLY A 107 0.33 -11.42 -13.56
N ASN A 108 -0.03 -11.96 -12.40
CA ASN A 108 -0.06 -13.38 -12.11
C ASN A 108 -1.52 -13.82 -12.00
N CYS A 109 -1.78 -15.12 -12.00
CA CYS A 109 -3.14 -15.63 -11.82
C CYS A 109 -3.57 -15.74 -10.34
N CYS A 110 -2.63 -15.76 -9.38
CA CYS A 110 -2.86 -16.09 -7.97
C CYS A 110 -1.81 -15.40 -7.05
N GLU A 111 -2.28 -14.94 -5.88
CA GLU A 111 -1.54 -14.23 -4.81
C GLU A 111 -0.60 -13.11 -5.30
N HIS A 112 -0.97 -11.84 -5.16
CA HIS A 112 -0.09 -10.72 -5.46
C HIS A 112 0.52 -10.14 -4.17
N TYR A 113 1.84 -9.99 -4.13
CA TYR A 113 2.51 -9.17 -3.12
C TYR A 113 3.06 -7.91 -3.79
N LEU A 114 2.29 -6.82 -3.67
CA LEU A 114 2.66 -5.53 -4.23
C LEU A 114 3.42 -4.69 -3.21
N ALA A 115 4.59 -4.20 -3.61
CA ALA A 115 5.36 -3.20 -2.88
C ALA A 115 5.83 -2.12 -3.85
N ALA A 116 6.36 -1.02 -3.32
CA ALA A 116 6.98 0.02 -4.13
C ALA A 116 8.32 0.40 -3.53
N THR A 117 9.26 0.80 -4.39
CA THR A 117 10.53 1.38 -3.94
C THR A 117 10.39 2.88 -3.74
N GLU A 118 11.30 3.49 -2.98
CA GLU A 118 11.33 4.95 -2.75
C GLU A 118 11.49 5.75 -4.05
N TRP A 119 12.11 5.18 -5.08
CA TRP A 119 12.29 5.80 -6.40
C TRP A 119 11.15 5.48 -7.38
N GLY A 120 10.11 4.75 -6.94
CA GLY A 120 8.86 4.60 -7.68
C GLY A 120 8.77 3.37 -8.58
N TRP A 121 9.63 2.37 -8.40
CA TRP A 121 9.37 1.07 -9.01
C TRP A 121 8.18 0.39 -8.32
N LEU A 122 7.36 -0.30 -9.09
CA LEU A 122 6.35 -1.21 -8.57
C LEU A 122 6.96 -2.61 -8.53
N LEU A 123 6.87 -3.26 -7.39
CA LEU A 123 7.37 -4.61 -7.16
C LEU A 123 6.19 -5.55 -7.02
N ASN A 124 6.29 -6.73 -7.63
CA ASN A 124 5.34 -7.79 -7.44
C ASN A 124 6.09 -9.11 -7.27
N PHE A 125 5.76 -9.87 -6.22
CA PHE A 125 6.19 -11.25 -6.12
C PHE A 125 5.02 -12.15 -5.80
N GLY A 126 4.36 -12.54 -6.86
CA GLY A 126 3.38 -13.58 -6.81
C GLY A 126 3.39 -14.35 -8.11
N GLY A 127 3.20 -15.66 -8.06
CA GLY A 127 3.53 -16.54 -9.17
C GLY A 127 5.01 -16.91 -9.15
N GLU A 128 5.63 -16.97 -10.32
CA GLU A 128 6.93 -17.65 -10.47
C GLU A 128 8.13 -16.89 -9.91
N TYR A 129 8.30 -15.59 -10.18
CA TYR A 129 9.55 -14.89 -9.88
C TYR A 129 9.33 -13.45 -9.40
N PRO A 130 10.37 -12.82 -8.82
CA PRO A 130 10.38 -11.38 -8.64
C PRO A 130 10.10 -10.69 -9.97
N THR A 131 9.08 -9.84 -9.96
CA THR A 131 8.70 -8.99 -11.08
C THR A 131 8.66 -7.55 -10.64
N TRP A 132 9.06 -6.64 -11.51
CA TRP A 132 8.98 -5.21 -11.22
C TRP A 132 8.61 -4.42 -12.46
N SER A 133 8.19 -3.19 -12.23
CA SER A 133 7.93 -2.20 -13.26
C SER A 133 8.61 -0.90 -12.88
N GLU A 134 9.31 -0.32 -13.84
CA GLU A 134 10.01 0.96 -13.71
C GLU A 134 9.19 2.13 -14.28
N ASP A 135 8.01 1.83 -14.83
CA ASP A 135 7.16 2.74 -15.60
C ASP A 135 5.70 2.70 -15.13
N ARG A 136 5.49 2.56 -13.81
CA ARG A 136 4.17 2.61 -13.14
C ARG A 136 3.19 1.51 -13.59
N GLY A 137 3.72 0.36 -13.99
CA GLY A 137 2.94 -0.83 -14.34
C GLY A 137 2.62 -0.95 -15.82
N HIS A 138 3.19 -0.11 -16.69
CA HIS A 138 2.99 -0.21 -18.14
C HIS A 138 3.78 -1.38 -18.73
N THR A 139 5.02 -1.59 -18.28
CA THR A 139 5.84 -2.74 -18.63
C THR A 139 6.39 -3.42 -17.38
N TRP A 140 6.55 -4.73 -17.46
CA TRP A 140 7.03 -5.56 -16.36
C TRP A 140 8.26 -6.35 -16.79
N GLN A 141 9.23 -6.38 -15.91
CA GLN A 141 10.41 -7.22 -15.99
C GLN A 141 10.26 -8.40 -15.04
N ASP A 142 10.82 -9.55 -15.39
CA ASP A 142 10.93 -10.71 -14.52
C ASP A 142 12.39 -11.14 -14.40
N TRP A 143 12.79 -11.58 -13.21
CA TRP A 143 14.13 -12.13 -13.01
C TRP A 143 14.09 -13.63 -12.76
N LYS A 144 14.85 -14.40 -13.54
CA LYS A 144 14.98 -15.85 -13.40
C LYS A 144 16.30 -16.24 -12.76
N PRO A 145 16.31 -17.22 -11.84
CA PRO A 145 17.54 -17.72 -11.25
C PRO A 145 18.45 -18.33 -12.29
N THR A 146 19.75 -18.27 -12.04
CA THR A 146 20.74 -19.08 -12.76
C THR A 146 20.59 -20.55 -12.39
N VAL A 147 21.10 -21.47 -13.23
CA VAL A 147 21.05 -22.93 -12.99
C VAL A 147 21.69 -23.34 -11.66
N LEU A 148 22.68 -22.58 -11.19
CA LEU A 148 23.38 -22.79 -9.93
C LEU A 148 23.12 -21.63 -8.98
N THR A 149 22.93 -21.96 -7.70
CA THR A 149 22.93 -20.98 -6.60
C THR A 149 24.19 -20.13 -6.62
N GLN A 150 24.08 -18.91 -6.11
CA GLN A 150 25.22 -18.00 -6.01
C GLN A 150 26.34 -18.53 -5.09
N PHE A 151 27.56 -18.09 -5.36
CA PHE A 151 28.71 -18.43 -4.52
C PHE A 151 28.51 -17.87 -3.10
N GLY A 152 28.79 -18.70 -2.08
CA GLY A 152 28.58 -18.33 -0.68
C GLY A 152 27.21 -18.68 -0.12
N CYS A 153 26.26 -19.16 -0.94
CA CYS A 153 25.01 -19.71 -0.43
C CYS A 153 25.25 -20.92 0.47
N ARG A 154 24.51 -21.01 1.59
CA ARG A 154 24.65 -22.11 2.57
C ARG A 154 24.37 -23.49 1.96
N THR A 155 23.37 -23.57 1.09
CA THR A 155 22.96 -24.84 0.46
C THR A 155 23.07 -24.70 -1.05
N PRO A 156 24.02 -25.39 -1.70
CA PRO A 156 24.07 -25.46 -3.15
C PRO A 156 22.80 -26.13 -3.69
N LYS A 157 22.24 -25.58 -4.76
CA LYS A 157 21.09 -26.16 -5.45
C LYS A 157 21.17 -25.94 -6.95
N TYR A 158 20.70 -26.93 -7.68
CA TYR A 158 20.46 -26.87 -9.11
C TYR A 158 19.00 -26.48 -9.36
N THR A 159 18.77 -25.54 -10.27
CA THR A 159 17.47 -25.09 -10.75
C THR A 159 17.36 -25.32 -12.26
N VAL A 160 16.13 -25.26 -12.76
CA VAL A 160 15.86 -25.30 -14.21
C VAL A 160 15.08 -24.03 -14.52
N PRO A 161 15.76 -22.92 -14.86
CA PRO A 161 15.15 -21.59 -14.85
C PRO A 161 13.85 -21.53 -15.65
N GLY A 162 12.78 -21.09 -14.97
CA GLY A 162 11.44 -21.02 -15.57
C GLY A 162 10.66 -22.34 -15.54
N GLN A 163 11.07 -23.30 -14.73
CA GLN A 163 10.36 -24.58 -14.56
C GLN A 163 10.06 -24.92 -13.11
N GLU A 164 10.32 -24.02 -12.18
CA GLU A 164 10.05 -24.13 -10.75
C GLU A 164 8.54 -24.16 -10.47
N GLY A 165 7.72 -23.66 -11.39
CA GLY A 165 6.26 -23.64 -11.33
C GLY A 165 5.70 -22.47 -10.53
N LEU A 166 4.38 -22.44 -10.37
CA LEU A 166 3.70 -21.39 -9.62
C LEU A 166 4.20 -21.35 -8.17
N GLY A 167 4.56 -20.15 -7.73
CA GLY A 167 5.00 -19.88 -6.37
C GLY A 167 4.24 -18.71 -5.75
N GLU A 168 4.54 -18.51 -4.47
CA GLU A 168 4.02 -17.43 -3.64
C GLU A 168 5.20 -16.79 -2.93
N GLY A 169 5.15 -15.48 -2.70
CA GLY A 169 6.27 -14.81 -2.08
C GLY A 169 5.99 -13.42 -1.58
N SER A 170 7.03 -12.84 -0.99
CA SER A 170 7.04 -11.45 -0.57
C SER A 170 8.29 -10.76 -1.12
N ILE A 171 8.14 -9.48 -1.43
CA ILE A 171 9.21 -8.64 -1.98
C ILE A 171 9.13 -7.26 -1.35
N VAL A 172 10.28 -6.74 -0.92
CA VAL A 172 10.35 -5.45 -0.25
C VAL A 172 11.70 -4.79 -0.45
N GLN A 173 11.69 -3.46 -0.52
CA GLN A 173 12.90 -2.67 -0.46
C GLN A 173 13.38 -2.54 0.99
N THR A 174 14.66 -2.81 1.22
CA THR A 174 15.32 -2.58 2.50
C THR A 174 15.68 -1.10 2.67
N THR A 175 16.05 -0.72 3.89
CA THR A 175 16.50 0.65 4.20
C THR A 175 17.85 1.02 3.57
N THR A 176 18.61 0.05 3.04
CA THR A 176 19.88 0.30 2.34
C THR A 176 19.69 0.54 0.84
N GLY A 177 18.48 0.35 0.31
CA GLY A 177 18.20 0.42 -1.12
C GLY A 177 18.15 -0.95 -1.79
N ASP A 178 18.65 -2.01 -1.17
CA ASP A 178 18.56 -3.36 -1.74
C ASP A 178 17.11 -3.86 -1.76
N ILE A 179 16.76 -4.73 -2.71
CA ILE A 179 15.46 -5.40 -2.73
C ILE A 179 15.66 -6.84 -2.32
N ILE A 180 14.95 -7.26 -1.27
CA ILE A 180 14.96 -8.65 -0.80
C ILE A 180 13.62 -9.29 -1.13
N SER A 181 13.67 -10.57 -1.52
CA SER A 181 12.46 -11.32 -1.76
C SER A 181 12.60 -12.80 -1.40
N MET A 182 11.50 -13.37 -0.93
CA MET A 182 11.42 -14.77 -0.51
C MET A 182 10.29 -15.43 -1.29
N GLY A 183 10.59 -16.54 -1.96
CA GLY A 183 9.62 -17.28 -2.77
C GLY A 183 9.50 -18.74 -2.34
N TRP A 184 8.28 -19.21 -2.21
CA TRP A 184 7.91 -20.61 -1.97
C TRP A 184 7.26 -21.21 -3.22
N PHE A 185 7.72 -22.40 -3.60
CA PHE A 185 7.27 -23.13 -4.77
C PHE A 185 6.75 -24.49 -4.30
N PRO A 186 5.45 -24.58 -3.95
CA PRO A 186 4.88 -25.79 -3.34
C PRO A 186 4.83 -26.97 -4.29
N TYR A 187 4.68 -26.71 -5.59
CA TYR A 187 4.33 -27.75 -6.55
C TYR A 187 5.55 -28.54 -7.04
N PRO A 188 5.37 -29.83 -7.35
CA PRO A 188 6.38 -30.61 -8.05
C PRO A 188 6.75 -29.98 -9.38
N SER A 189 8.05 -29.95 -9.65
CA SER A 189 8.66 -29.27 -10.78
C SER A 189 9.90 -30.04 -11.24
N SER A 190 10.54 -29.62 -12.33
CA SER A 190 11.76 -30.27 -12.80
C SER A 190 12.97 -30.08 -11.86
N SER A 191 12.94 -29.06 -10.99
CA SER A 191 14.00 -28.75 -10.01
C SER A 191 13.70 -29.24 -8.58
N GLY A 192 12.50 -29.79 -8.35
CA GLY A 192 12.07 -30.33 -7.05
C GLY A 192 10.60 -30.02 -6.75
N GLY A 193 10.15 -30.27 -5.52
CA GLY A 193 8.88 -29.80 -4.99
C GLY A 193 9.10 -29.24 -3.59
N ASP A 194 8.19 -28.37 -3.13
CA ASP A 194 8.30 -27.68 -1.84
C ASP A 194 9.65 -26.96 -1.67
N GLN A 195 9.87 -25.95 -2.49
CA GLN A 195 11.18 -25.30 -2.64
C GLN A 195 11.10 -23.86 -2.13
N PHE A 196 12.08 -23.43 -1.34
CA PHE A 196 12.15 -22.07 -0.81
C PHE A 196 13.41 -21.35 -1.30
N TYR A 197 13.25 -20.18 -1.89
CA TYR A 197 14.32 -19.41 -2.50
C TYR A 197 14.40 -18.00 -1.91
N ALA A 198 15.64 -17.55 -1.78
CA ALA A 198 15.98 -16.18 -1.46
C ALA A 198 16.50 -15.48 -2.68
N PHE A 199 15.98 -14.29 -2.93
CA PHE A 199 16.44 -13.40 -3.98
C PHE A 199 16.86 -12.07 -3.37
N LEU A 200 17.92 -11.51 -3.93
CA LEU A 200 18.46 -10.22 -3.56
C LEU A 200 18.80 -9.48 -4.84
N TRP A 201 18.16 -8.32 -5.03
CA TRP A 201 18.67 -7.29 -5.92
C TRP A 201 19.57 -6.38 -5.09
N ASP A 202 20.85 -6.40 -5.41
CA ASP A 202 21.86 -5.56 -4.78
C ASP A 202 21.86 -4.20 -5.51
N GLY A 203 21.58 -3.13 -4.77
CA GLY A 203 21.41 -1.80 -5.33
C GLY A 203 22.71 -1.13 -5.76
N ASP A 204 23.85 -1.55 -5.22
CA ASP A 204 25.17 -1.04 -5.60
C ASP A 204 25.65 -1.62 -6.95
N SER A 205 25.35 -2.89 -7.19
CA SER A 205 25.71 -3.63 -8.40
C SER A 205 24.60 -3.69 -9.44
N GLU A 206 23.39 -3.23 -9.08
CA GLU A 206 22.16 -3.30 -9.87
C GLU A 206 21.87 -4.71 -10.40
N SER A 207 22.19 -5.72 -9.58
CA SER A 207 22.17 -7.12 -10.03
C SER A 207 21.42 -8.04 -9.08
N TRP A 208 20.67 -8.96 -9.68
CA TRP A 208 19.93 -9.98 -8.94
C TRP A 208 20.80 -11.20 -8.65
N SER A 209 20.58 -11.77 -7.48
CA SER A 209 21.28 -12.93 -6.94
C SER A 209 20.30 -13.82 -6.19
N TRP A 210 20.62 -15.11 -6.05
CA TRP A 210 19.72 -16.05 -5.36
C TRP A 210 20.44 -17.14 -4.58
N CYS A 211 19.80 -17.59 -3.50
CA CYS A 211 20.19 -18.73 -2.70
C CYS A 211 19.01 -19.66 -2.45
N TYR A 212 19.29 -20.97 -2.34
CA TYR A 212 18.30 -21.92 -1.85
C TYR A 212 18.31 -21.94 -0.32
N ASN A 213 17.13 -21.84 0.27
CA ASN A 213 16.93 -21.94 1.70
C ASN A 213 16.19 -23.25 2.02
N ARG A 214 16.86 -24.15 2.74
CA ARG A 214 16.33 -25.48 3.08
C ARG A 214 15.54 -25.49 4.40
N LEU A 215 15.50 -24.38 5.14
CA LEU A 215 14.77 -24.36 6.42
C LEU A 215 13.26 -24.47 6.14
N THR A 216 12.73 -25.68 6.32
CA THR A 216 11.31 -26.04 6.28
C THR A 216 10.60 -25.77 7.61
N GLU A 217 11.12 -24.84 8.43
CA GLU A 217 10.37 -24.32 9.57
C GLU A 217 9.20 -23.48 9.01
N PRO A 218 8.01 -23.50 9.64
CA PRO A 218 6.84 -22.82 9.09
C PRO A 218 7.15 -21.35 8.87
N PHE A 219 7.33 -20.98 7.61
CA PHE A 219 7.41 -19.60 7.18
C PHE A 219 5.97 -19.12 7.01
N TYR A 220 5.66 -17.98 7.62
CA TYR A 220 4.42 -17.28 7.35
C TYR A 220 4.72 -16.27 6.24
N ASP A 221 3.87 -16.24 5.22
CA ASP A 221 3.87 -15.29 4.09
C ASP A 221 3.57 -13.83 4.50
N ARG A 222 3.92 -13.45 5.73
CA ARG A 222 3.73 -12.10 6.24
C ARG A 222 5.05 -11.64 6.83
N SER A 223 5.60 -10.58 6.25
CA SER A 223 6.81 -9.92 6.73
C SER A 223 6.69 -9.65 8.23
N TRP A 224 7.60 -10.20 9.02
CA TRP A 224 7.81 -9.78 10.40
C TRP A 224 8.41 -8.35 10.37
N GLN A 225 7.56 -7.35 10.23
CA GLN A 225 7.84 -6.02 10.75
C GLN A 225 7.81 -6.12 12.26
N VAL A 226 8.94 -6.46 12.88
CA VAL A 226 9.16 -6.12 14.27
C VAL A 226 9.90 -4.81 14.25
N GLU A 227 9.26 -3.72 14.71
CA GLU A 227 9.98 -2.48 15.03
C GLU A 227 11.15 -2.83 15.96
N VAL A 228 12.33 -2.30 15.64
CA VAL A 228 13.48 -2.26 16.56
C VAL A 228 13.57 -0.86 17.14
#